data_AF-A0A8J3NS70-F1
#
_entry.id   AF-A0A8J3NS70-F1
#
_cell.length_a   1.000
_cell.length_b   1.000
_cell.length_c   1.000
_cell.angle_alpha   90.00
_cell.angle_beta   90.00
_cell.angle_gamma   90.00
#
_symmetry.space_group_name_H-M   'P 1'
#
loop_
_entity.id
_entity.type
_entity.pdbx_description
1 polymer ?
#
loop_
_entity_poly.entity_id
_entity_poly.type
_entity_poly.pdbx_seq_one_letter_code
_entity_poly.pdbx_strand_id
1 'polypeptide(L)'
;MTGIAMSSVKAGLCDPVDISGHRNNTAISAATETKAGAFNVWGNSFAAEYLPAGGSLVHVDGVPFEFPPVCDGPDNIRAAGQFIGVTPGRYDWIHVLAASERRCEDTIELSFADGSVDAEPLRISDFWAAPAWFGEVKAFESLVMHYPHHIQRGVPAMMWAQRVPVTRRADLTGILMPRNVALHVFAVTLQRHGQLS
;
A
#
# COMPACT_ATOMS: atom_id res chain seq x y z
N MET A 1 -5.32 -14.86 33.22
CA MET A 1 -5.96 -14.70 31.89
C MET A 1 -5.21 -13.58 31.17
N THR A 2 -4.15 -13.92 30.43
CA THR A 2 -4.10 -14.07 28.97
C THR A 2 -4.29 -12.76 28.19
N GLY A 3 -3.17 -12.14 27.79
CA GLY A 3 -3.18 -10.97 26.92
C GLY A 3 -1.85 -10.65 26.21
N ILE A 4 -0.87 -11.57 26.15
CA ILE A 4 0.48 -11.23 25.62
C ILE A 4 0.90 -12.02 24.36
N ALA A 5 0.18 -13.06 23.93
CA ALA A 5 0.72 -13.94 22.87
C ALA A 5 0.32 -13.61 21.41
N MET A 6 -0.80 -12.93 21.13
CA MET A 6 -1.29 -12.82 19.74
C MET A 6 -0.59 -11.75 18.88
N SER A 7 -0.12 -10.65 19.50
CA SER A 7 0.59 -9.59 18.77
C SER A 7 1.97 -10.04 18.28
N SER A 8 2.66 -10.90 19.05
CA SER A 8 4.00 -11.39 18.70
C SER A 8 4.00 -12.48 17.63
N VAL A 9 2.92 -13.27 17.50
CA VAL A 9 2.83 -14.35 16.50
C VAL A 9 2.57 -13.81 15.09
N LYS A 10 1.75 -12.76 14.96
CA LYS A 10 1.53 -12.08 13.65
C LYS A 10 2.82 -11.48 13.10
N ALA A 11 3.67 -10.90 13.94
CA ALA A 11 4.91 -10.25 13.50
C ALA A 11 5.93 -11.24 12.87
N GLY A 12 5.95 -12.51 13.30
CA GLY A 12 6.81 -13.55 12.70
C GLY A 12 6.22 -14.23 11.47
N LEU A 13 5.02 -13.84 11.04
CA LEU A 13 4.31 -14.38 9.88
C LEU A 13 4.15 -13.36 8.75
N CYS A 14 4.61 -12.12 8.94
CA CYS A 14 4.45 -11.06 7.94
C CYS A 14 5.80 -10.59 7.44
N ASP A 15 6.03 -10.72 6.13
CA ASP A 15 7.26 -10.35 5.46
C ASP A 15 7.01 -9.10 4.59
N PRO A 16 7.49 -7.91 4.97
CA PRO A 16 7.50 -6.74 4.09
C PRO A 16 8.24 -7.04 2.78
N VAL A 17 7.73 -6.54 1.67
CA VAL A 17 8.32 -6.73 0.33
C VAL A 17 9.01 -5.44 -0.07
N ASP A 18 10.29 -5.53 -0.44
CA ASP A 18 11.01 -4.41 -1.04
C ASP A 18 10.42 -4.11 -2.43
N ILE A 19 9.76 -2.96 -2.54
CA ILE A 19 9.20 -2.45 -3.78
C ILE A 19 9.95 -1.21 -4.30
N SER A 20 11.09 -0.85 -3.71
CA SER A 20 11.82 0.39 -4.02
C SER A 20 12.16 0.52 -5.51
N GLY A 21 12.58 -0.57 -6.16
CA GLY A 21 12.88 -0.64 -7.58
C GLY A 21 11.67 -0.46 -8.52
N HIS A 22 10.45 -0.46 -8.00
CA HIS A 22 9.22 -0.30 -8.78
C HIS A 22 8.56 1.08 -8.63
N ARG A 23 8.98 1.88 -7.64
CA ARG A 23 8.41 3.20 -7.40
C ARG A 23 8.69 4.13 -8.58
N ASN A 24 7.67 4.84 -9.03
CA ASN A 24 7.73 5.66 -10.25
C ASN A 24 6.94 6.98 -10.13
N ASN A 25 6.49 7.33 -8.93
CA ASN A 25 5.72 8.53 -8.67
C ASN A 25 6.06 9.13 -7.30
N THR A 26 5.87 10.44 -7.16
CA THR A 26 6.00 11.18 -5.90
C THR A 26 4.62 11.64 -5.48
N ALA A 27 4.05 11.01 -4.46
CA ALA A 27 2.71 11.30 -3.94
C ALA A 27 2.74 12.11 -2.65
N ILE A 28 3.90 12.27 -2.02
CA ILE A 28 4.08 12.95 -0.73
C ILE A 28 4.95 14.18 -0.94
N SER A 29 4.50 15.34 -0.43
CA SER A 29 5.26 16.58 -0.50
C SER A 29 5.30 17.29 0.86
N ALA A 30 6.34 18.10 1.06
CA ALA A 30 6.45 18.98 2.21
C ALA A 30 5.67 20.27 1.98
N ALA A 31 5.20 20.89 3.06
CA ALA A 31 4.50 22.16 3.06
C ALA A 31 5.30 23.30 2.41
N THR A 32 6.63 23.20 2.44
CA THR A 32 7.56 24.16 1.81
C THR A 32 7.79 23.91 0.32
N GLU A 33 7.39 22.74 -0.20
CA GLU A 33 7.66 22.32 -1.58
C GLU A 33 6.49 21.51 -2.13
N THR A 34 5.28 22.08 -2.09
CA THR A 34 4.05 21.34 -2.47
C THR A 34 4.03 20.91 -3.94
N LYS A 35 4.80 21.59 -4.81
CA LYS A 35 4.94 21.27 -6.25
C LYS A 35 5.69 19.96 -6.53
N ALA A 36 6.47 19.47 -5.57
CA ALA A 36 7.18 18.21 -5.75
C ALA A 36 6.22 16.99 -5.78
N GLY A 37 5.02 17.13 -5.21
CA GLY A 37 4.02 16.07 -5.19
C GLY A 37 3.14 16.07 -6.43
N ALA A 38 2.82 14.87 -6.90
CA ALA A 38 1.91 14.60 -8.01
C ALA A 38 1.20 13.25 -7.80
N PHE A 39 0.42 13.12 -6.72
CA PHE A 39 -0.41 11.94 -6.48
C PHE A 39 -1.46 11.78 -7.57
N ASN A 40 -2.09 12.87 -8.03
CA ASN A 40 -3.09 12.83 -9.08
C ASN A 40 -2.77 13.79 -10.24
N VAL A 41 -3.61 13.77 -11.28
CA VAL A 41 -3.46 14.64 -12.47
C VAL A 41 -3.45 16.14 -12.16
N TRP A 42 -3.98 16.56 -11.00
CA TRP A 42 -3.99 17.96 -10.56
C TRP A 42 -2.74 18.35 -9.77
N GLY A 43 -1.82 17.41 -9.53
CA GLY A 43 -0.64 17.64 -8.71
C GLY A 43 -0.96 17.69 -7.21
N ASN A 44 -2.10 17.15 -6.78
CA ASN A 44 -2.39 17.06 -5.35
C ASN A 44 -1.45 16.03 -4.71
N SER A 45 -1.17 16.16 -3.41
CA SER A 45 -0.32 15.21 -2.69
C SER A 45 -0.67 15.14 -1.20
N PHE A 46 -0.20 14.06 -0.56
CA PHE A 46 -0.21 13.93 0.88
C PHE A 46 0.77 14.91 1.51
N ALA A 47 0.38 15.47 2.66
CA ALA A 47 1.24 16.33 3.44
C ALA A 47 2.18 15.50 4.33
N ALA A 48 3.48 15.59 4.07
CA ALA A 48 4.54 14.85 4.76
C ALA A 48 4.48 15.02 6.29
N GLU A 49 4.04 16.19 6.76
CA GLU A 49 3.99 16.57 8.17
C GLU A 49 3.02 15.73 9.01
N TYR A 50 2.13 14.98 8.36
CA TYR A 50 1.15 14.11 9.02
C TYR A 50 1.48 12.62 8.87
N LEU A 51 2.57 12.29 8.18
CA LEU A 51 2.93 10.92 7.86
C LEU A 51 4.09 10.42 8.73
N PRO A 52 4.25 9.10 8.86
CA PRO A 52 5.44 8.51 9.46
C PRO A 52 6.73 8.97 8.80
N ALA A 53 7.84 8.86 9.52
CA ALA A 53 9.16 9.08 8.93
C ALA A 53 9.40 8.10 7.78
N GLY A 54 10.00 8.58 6.69
CA GLY A 54 10.30 7.74 5.54
C GLY A 54 11.27 6.60 5.90
N GLY A 55 11.04 5.41 5.35
CA GLY A 55 11.83 4.21 5.65
C GLY A 55 11.59 3.61 7.03
N SER A 56 10.66 4.15 7.83
CA SER A 56 10.31 3.56 9.13
C SER A 56 9.45 2.30 8.96
N LEU A 57 9.60 1.36 9.90
CA LEU A 57 8.72 0.21 10.01
C LEU A 57 7.47 0.61 10.80
N VAL A 58 6.32 0.67 10.12
CA VAL A 58 5.04 1.05 10.72
C VAL A 58 4.14 -0.17 10.87
N HIS A 59 3.19 -0.14 11.81
CA HIS A 59 2.23 -1.22 12.00
C HIS A 59 0.80 -0.71 11.85
N VAL A 60 0.03 -1.32 10.96
CA VAL A 60 -1.39 -1.02 10.74
C VAL A 60 -2.18 -2.30 11.00
N ASP A 61 -3.06 -2.27 12.00
CA ASP A 61 -3.81 -3.46 12.47
C ASP A 61 -2.92 -4.70 12.76
N GLY A 62 -1.71 -4.44 13.27
CA GLY A 62 -0.71 -5.46 13.58
C GLY A 62 0.02 -6.05 12.37
N VAL A 63 -0.16 -5.49 11.18
CA VAL A 63 0.62 -5.82 9.97
C VAL A 63 1.77 -4.82 9.84
N PRO A 64 3.04 -5.28 9.80
CA PRO A 64 4.18 -4.41 9.56
C PRO A 64 4.21 -3.94 8.11
N PHE A 65 4.62 -2.71 7.85
CA PHE A 65 4.92 -2.20 6.52
C PHE A 65 6.19 -1.34 6.57
N GLU A 66 7.04 -1.47 5.55
CA GLU A 66 8.11 -0.50 5.33
C GLU A 66 7.50 0.75 4.69
N PHE A 67 7.39 1.82 5.48
CA PHE A 67 6.84 3.08 4.99
C PHE A 67 7.79 3.66 3.93
N PRO A 68 7.27 4.17 2.81
CA PRO A 68 8.12 4.66 1.72
C PRO A 68 8.96 5.87 2.14
N PRO A 69 9.97 6.24 1.35
CA PRO A 69 10.64 7.52 1.47
C PRO A 69 9.62 8.66 1.51
N VAL A 70 9.93 9.69 2.31
CA VAL A 70 9.08 10.87 2.43
C VAL A 70 9.92 12.05 1.98
N CYS A 71 9.51 12.67 0.86
CA CYS A 71 10.23 13.78 0.23
C CYS A 71 11.68 13.46 -0.17
N ASP A 72 11.97 12.18 -0.44
CA ASP A 72 13.28 11.68 -0.86
C ASP A 72 13.13 10.74 -2.07
N GLY A 73 12.81 11.32 -3.22
CA GLY A 73 12.57 10.59 -4.47
C GLY A 73 11.16 10.00 -4.60
N PRO A 74 10.95 9.04 -5.54
CA PRO A 74 9.68 8.37 -5.71
C PRO A 74 9.27 7.55 -4.48
N ASP A 75 8.05 7.77 -4.01
CA ASP A 75 7.51 7.19 -2.77
C ASP A 75 6.45 6.11 -3.02
N ASN A 76 5.96 5.98 -4.26
CA ASN A 76 4.91 5.02 -4.56
C ASN A 76 5.04 4.42 -5.97
N ILE A 77 4.43 3.26 -6.16
CA ILE A 77 4.13 2.69 -7.48
C ILE A 77 2.80 3.30 -7.94
N ARG A 78 2.79 4.07 -9.02
CA ARG A 78 1.58 4.33 -9.81
C ARG A 78 1.42 3.20 -10.81
N ALA A 79 0.33 2.44 -10.68
CA ALA A 79 0.17 1.16 -11.34
C ALA A 79 0.17 1.30 -12.88
N ALA A 80 1.11 0.60 -13.51
CA ALA A 80 1.40 0.67 -14.94
C ALA A 80 1.79 -0.71 -15.51
N GLY A 81 1.38 -1.82 -14.88
CA GLY A 81 1.73 -3.18 -15.30
C GLY A 81 3.04 -3.70 -14.74
N GLN A 82 3.52 -3.19 -13.60
CA GLN A 82 4.74 -3.66 -12.96
C GLN A 82 4.56 -5.09 -12.43
N PHE A 83 5.58 -5.93 -12.59
CA PHE A 83 5.66 -7.23 -11.96
C PHE A 83 6.56 -7.15 -10.73
N ILE A 84 6.01 -7.44 -9.56
CA ILE A 84 6.72 -7.47 -8.28
C ILE A 84 7.06 -8.92 -7.97
N GLY A 85 8.35 -9.28 -8.08
CA GLY A 85 8.84 -10.59 -7.65
C GLY A 85 8.86 -10.69 -6.13
N VAL A 86 8.49 -11.84 -5.59
CA VAL A 86 8.52 -12.10 -4.14
C VAL A 86 9.29 -13.36 -3.83
N THR A 87 9.75 -13.51 -2.58
CA THR A 87 10.34 -14.78 -2.14
C THR A 87 9.29 -15.89 -2.27
N PRO A 88 9.57 -16.98 -3.01
CA PRO A 88 8.62 -18.08 -3.15
C PRO A 88 8.17 -18.63 -1.80
N GLY A 89 6.86 -18.78 -1.61
CA GLY A 89 6.32 -19.36 -0.38
C GLY A 89 4.80 -19.46 -0.33
N ARG A 90 4.31 -20.15 0.71
CA ARG A 90 2.87 -20.24 1.03
C ARG A 90 2.44 -19.04 1.84
N TYR A 91 1.54 -18.25 1.27
CA TYR A 91 0.95 -17.07 1.90
C TYR A 91 -0.57 -17.20 1.94
N ASP A 92 -1.20 -16.58 2.94
CA ASP A 92 -2.66 -16.47 3.04
C ASP A 92 -3.16 -15.11 2.52
N TRP A 93 -2.36 -14.06 2.70
CA TRP A 93 -2.74 -12.68 2.38
C TRP A 93 -1.57 -11.88 1.81
N ILE A 94 -1.90 -11.02 0.86
CA ILE A 94 -1.08 -9.88 0.45
C ILE A 94 -1.71 -8.64 1.07
N HIS A 95 -0.97 -7.95 1.93
CA HIS A 95 -1.39 -6.67 2.49
C HIS A 95 -0.73 -5.54 1.70
N VAL A 96 -1.48 -4.47 1.45
CA VAL A 96 -1.00 -3.30 0.72
C VAL A 96 -1.34 -2.02 1.47
N LEU A 97 -0.38 -1.10 1.55
CA LEU A 97 -0.65 0.31 1.81
C LEU A 97 -0.87 0.99 0.47
N ALA A 98 -2.05 1.55 0.28
CA ALA A 98 -2.46 2.10 -1.00
C ALA A 98 -3.37 3.33 -0.84
N ALA A 99 -3.45 4.13 -1.89
CA ALA A 99 -4.48 5.13 -2.06
C ALA A 99 -4.89 5.16 -3.53
N SER A 100 -6.07 5.71 -3.82
CA SER A 100 -6.50 5.85 -5.21
C SER A 100 -7.04 7.24 -5.52
N GLU A 101 -6.71 7.77 -6.70
CA GLU A 101 -7.17 9.11 -7.16
C GLU A 101 -8.70 9.24 -7.18
N ARG A 102 -9.39 8.09 -7.28
CA ARG A 102 -10.83 7.92 -7.19
C ARG A 102 -11.11 6.54 -6.63
N ARG A 103 -12.32 6.26 -6.14
CA ARG A 103 -12.69 4.87 -5.78
C ARG A 103 -12.38 3.91 -6.96
N CYS A 104 -11.58 2.89 -6.67
CA CYS A 104 -11.02 1.99 -7.67
C CYS A 104 -11.26 0.53 -7.31
N GLU A 105 -11.63 -0.26 -8.32
CA GLU A 105 -11.71 -1.72 -8.30
C GLU A 105 -11.01 -2.20 -9.56
N ASP A 106 -9.95 -3.00 -9.39
CA ASP A 106 -9.16 -3.56 -10.47
C ASP A 106 -8.66 -4.95 -10.07
N THR A 107 -7.93 -5.62 -10.94
CA THR A 107 -7.43 -6.98 -10.73
C THR A 107 -5.91 -7.00 -10.69
N ILE A 108 -5.35 -7.71 -9.70
CA ILE A 108 -3.94 -8.11 -9.72
C ILE A 108 -3.85 -9.57 -10.15
N GLU A 109 -2.76 -9.94 -10.81
CA GLU A 109 -2.48 -11.34 -11.15
C GLU A 109 -1.40 -11.90 -10.21
N LEU A 110 -1.64 -13.08 -9.67
CA LEU A 110 -0.78 -13.79 -8.74
C LEU A 110 -0.10 -14.93 -9.50
N SER A 111 1.22 -14.86 -9.64
CA SER A 111 2.01 -15.91 -10.31
C SER A 111 2.52 -16.92 -9.31
N PHE A 112 2.47 -18.21 -9.65
CA PHE A 112 2.87 -19.30 -8.76
C PHE A 112 3.97 -20.17 -9.36
N ALA A 113 4.70 -20.88 -8.51
CA ALA A 113 5.83 -21.73 -8.89
C ALA A 113 5.44 -22.94 -9.76
N ASP A 114 4.17 -23.35 -9.72
CA ASP A 114 3.61 -24.40 -10.60
C ASP A 114 3.23 -23.89 -11.99
N GLY A 115 3.49 -22.61 -12.29
CA GLY A 115 3.17 -21.95 -13.55
C GLY A 115 1.72 -21.47 -13.65
N SER A 116 0.89 -21.67 -12.63
CA SER A 116 -0.46 -21.13 -12.60
C SER A 116 -0.47 -19.64 -12.31
N VAL A 117 -1.55 -18.98 -12.74
CA VAL A 117 -1.83 -17.57 -12.48
C VAL A 117 -3.26 -17.44 -11.99
N ASP A 118 -3.45 -16.77 -10.86
CA ASP A 118 -4.77 -16.42 -10.35
C ASP A 118 -5.02 -14.92 -10.48
N ALA A 119 -6.28 -14.54 -10.70
CA ALA A 119 -6.72 -13.15 -10.76
C ALA A 119 -7.51 -12.83 -9.49
N GLU A 120 -7.05 -11.84 -8.73
CA GLU A 120 -7.68 -11.44 -7.47
C GLU A 120 -8.01 -9.94 -7.46
N PRO A 121 -9.16 -9.53 -6.89
CA PRO A 121 -9.57 -8.14 -6.91
C PRO A 121 -8.76 -7.29 -5.91
N LEU A 122 -8.26 -6.16 -6.38
CA LEU A 122 -7.68 -5.10 -5.57
C LEU A 122 -8.61 -3.87 -5.59
N ARG A 123 -9.20 -3.56 -4.45
CA ARG A 123 -10.20 -2.51 -4.27
C ARG A 123 -9.74 -1.48 -3.27
N ILE A 124 -9.59 -0.24 -3.72
CA ILE A 124 -9.05 0.87 -2.93
C ILE A 124 -10.01 2.05 -2.99
N SER A 125 -10.37 2.56 -1.81
CA SER A 125 -11.17 3.76 -1.62
C SER A 125 -10.42 5.00 -2.08
N ASP A 126 -11.20 6.05 -2.36
CA ASP A 126 -10.67 7.33 -2.79
C ASP A 126 -9.70 7.92 -1.74
N PHE A 127 -8.68 8.62 -2.19
CA PHE A 127 -7.75 9.34 -1.34
C PHE A 127 -8.39 10.59 -0.71
N TRP A 128 -9.41 11.19 -1.32
CA TRP A 128 -9.98 12.45 -0.87
C TRP A 128 -11.21 12.26 0.03
N ALA A 129 -11.05 12.55 1.33
CA ALA A 129 -12.14 12.65 2.31
C ALA A 129 -13.19 11.53 2.25
N ALA A 130 -12.75 10.31 1.96
CA ALA A 130 -13.64 9.19 1.71
C ALA A 130 -13.74 8.24 2.92
N PRO A 131 -14.89 7.56 3.08
CA PRO A 131 -14.98 6.39 3.95
C PRO A 131 -14.29 5.17 3.31
N ALA A 132 -14.02 4.14 4.13
CA ALA A 132 -13.56 2.83 3.67
C ALA A 132 -14.70 2.08 2.97
N TRP A 133 -14.81 2.23 1.66
CA TRP A 133 -15.87 1.62 0.84
C TRP A 133 -15.76 0.10 0.71
N PHE A 134 -14.57 -0.46 0.92
CA PHE A 134 -14.27 -1.87 0.71
C PHE A 134 -13.82 -2.58 1.98
N GLY A 135 -14.11 -1.99 3.15
CA GLY A 135 -13.73 -2.54 4.44
C GLY A 135 -12.25 -2.39 4.76
N GLU A 136 -11.55 -1.46 4.10
CA GLU A 136 -10.16 -1.14 4.40
C GLU A 136 -10.00 -0.61 5.82
N VAL A 137 -8.79 -0.78 6.35
CA VAL A 137 -8.37 -0.05 7.54
C VAL A 137 -7.81 1.30 7.11
N LYS A 138 -8.25 2.39 7.75
CA LYS A 138 -7.60 3.69 7.58
C LYS A 138 -6.18 3.61 8.19
N ALA A 139 -5.16 3.62 7.34
CA ALA A 139 -3.77 3.51 7.76
C ALA A 139 -3.23 4.86 8.23
N PHE A 140 -3.33 5.87 7.38
CA PHE A 140 -2.84 7.22 7.65
C PHE A 140 -3.79 8.26 7.06
N GLU A 141 -3.75 9.45 7.65
CA GLU A 141 -4.57 10.60 7.24
C GLU A 141 -3.73 11.86 7.37
N SER A 142 -3.64 12.64 6.29
CA SER A 142 -3.20 14.04 6.40
C SER A 142 -4.42 14.93 6.57
N LEU A 143 -4.42 15.83 7.57
CA LEU A 143 -5.56 16.73 7.82
C LEU A 143 -5.65 17.89 6.82
N VAL A 144 -4.64 18.02 5.96
CA VAL A 144 -4.55 18.95 4.85
C VAL A 144 -4.15 18.20 3.60
N MET A 145 -4.44 18.78 2.44
CA MET A 145 -3.99 18.29 1.14
C MET A 145 -3.09 19.35 0.51
N HIS A 146 -1.94 18.93 -0.01
CA HIS A 146 -1.08 19.82 -0.76
C HIS A 146 -1.59 19.93 -2.18
N TYR A 147 -1.84 21.16 -2.62
CA TYR A 147 -2.06 21.52 -4.01
C TYR A 147 -0.75 22.14 -4.54
N PRO A 148 -0.51 22.17 -5.86
CA PRO A 148 0.75 22.67 -6.42
C PRO A 148 1.11 24.11 -6.03
N HIS A 149 0.14 24.92 -5.60
CA HIS A 149 0.36 26.34 -5.30
C HIS A 149 -0.04 26.75 -3.89
N HIS A 150 -0.64 25.87 -3.11
CA HIS A 150 -1.10 26.18 -1.75
C HIS A 150 -1.38 24.91 -0.94
N ILE A 151 -1.55 25.10 0.37
CA ILE A 151 -1.99 24.04 1.28
C ILE A 151 -3.50 24.18 1.47
N GLN A 152 -4.24 23.15 1.09
CA GLN A 152 -5.69 23.10 1.27
C GLN A 152 -6.02 22.53 2.65
N ARG A 153 -6.53 23.39 3.54
CA ARG A 153 -6.97 23.01 4.89
C ARG A 153 -8.38 22.41 4.88
N GLY A 154 -8.66 21.54 5.86
CA GLY A 154 -9.99 20.94 6.04
C GLY A 154 -10.35 19.91 4.97
N VAL A 155 -9.36 19.46 4.20
CA VAL A 155 -9.51 18.50 3.12
C VAL A 155 -8.53 17.36 3.40
N PRO A 156 -9.00 16.28 4.06
CA PRO A 156 -8.11 15.20 4.42
C PRO A 156 -7.75 14.31 3.22
N ALA A 157 -6.51 13.82 3.21
CA ALA A 157 -6.05 12.79 2.28
C ALA A 157 -5.85 11.46 3.04
N MET A 158 -6.34 10.36 2.48
CA MET A 158 -6.49 9.07 3.13
C MET A 158 -5.58 8.03 2.48
N MET A 159 -4.82 7.32 3.30
CA MET A 159 -4.09 6.12 2.91
C MET A 159 -4.73 4.91 3.58
N TRP A 160 -4.96 3.87 2.81
CA TRP A 160 -5.70 2.67 3.20
C TRP A 160 -4.76 1.47 3.31
N ALA A 161 -5.00 0.64 4.32
CA ALA A 161 -4.49 -0.72 4.36
C ALA A 161 -5.58 -1.67 3.86
N GLN A 162 -5.27 -2.39 2.78
CA GLN A 162 -6.15 -3.38 2.16
C GLN A 162 -5.43 -4.74 2.13
N ARG A 163 -6.21 -5.82 2.06
CA ARG A 163 -5.67 -7.17 1.87
C ARG A 163 -6.30 -7.87 0.67
N VAL A 164 -5.50 -8.67 -0.02
CA VAL A 164 -5.92 -9.54 -1.12
C VAL A 164 -5.63 -11.00 -0.71
N PRO A 165 -6.59 -11.92 -0.84
CA PRO A 165 -6.38 -13.31 -0.46
C PRO A 165 -5.42 -14.00 -1.44
N VAL A 166 -4.65 -14.96 -0.93
CA VAL A 166 -3.91 -15.92 -1.74
C VAL A 166 -4.56 -17.28 -1.51
N THR A 167 -5.49 -17.65 -2.39
CA THR A 167 -6.36 -18.81 -2.17
C THR A 167 -5.71 -20.13 -2.59
N ARG A 168 -4.77 -20.08 -3.54
CA ARG A 168 -4.09 -21.26 -4.08
C ARG A 168 -3.05 -21.82 -3.12
N ARG A 169 -3.04 -23.15 -3.03
CA ARG A 169 -2.07 -23.91 -2.23
C ARG A 169 -0.77 -24.20 -3.01
N ALA A 170 -0.21 -23.18 -3.65
CA ALA A 170 1.09 -23.22 -4.35
C ALA A 170 1.96 -22.06 -3.86
N ASP A 171 3.26 -22.12 -4.11
CA ASP A 171 4.16 -21.03 -3.72
C ASP A 171 3.94 -19.82 -4.63
N LEU A 172 3.54 -18.69 -4.05
CA LEU A 172 3.45 -17.42 -4.75
C LEU A 172 4.86 -16.93 -5.10
N THR A 173 5.08 -16.53 -6.34
CA THR A 173 6.38 -16.06 -6.85
C THR A 173 6.35 -14.61 -7.31
N GLY A 174 5.18 -14.06 -7.60
CA GLY A 174 5.07 -12.64 -7.90
C GLY A 174 3.65 -12.13 -8.06
N ILE A 175 3.56 -10.81 -8.14
CA ILE A 175 2.32 -10.05 -8.25
C ILE A 175 2.43 -9.13 -9.46
N LEU A 176 1.54 -9.28 -10.43
CA LEU A 176 1.40 -8.34 -11.54
C LEU A 176 0.37 -7.28 -11.18
N MET A 177 0.82 -6.02 -11.14
CA MET A 177 -0.03 -4.87 -10.92
C MET A 177 -0.86 -4.55 -12.17
N PRO A 178 -2.09 -4.02 -12.03
CA PRO A 178 -2.87 -3.57 -13.18
C PRO A 178 -2.21 -2.36 -13.88
N ARG A 179 -2.76 -2.02 -15.04
CA ARG A 179 -2.48 -0.76 -15.73
C ARG A 179 -3.56 0.25 -15.39
N ASN A 180 -3.42 0.92 -14.25
CA ASN A 180 -4.42 1.85 -13.76
C ASN A 180 -3.75 3.02 -13.04
N VAL A 181 -3.71 4.16 -13.73
CA VAL A 181 -3.06 5.38 -13.22
C VAL A 181 -3.64 5.88 -11.92
N ALA A 182 -4.90 5.53 -11.61
CA ALA A 182 -5.53 5.95 -10.36
C ALA A 182 -5.06 5.13 -9.16
N LEU A 183 -4.39 3.99 -9.33
CA LEU A 183 -3.99 3.10 -8.24
C LEU A 183 -2.54 3.34 -7.84
N HIS A 184 -2.33 3.64 -6.55
CA HIS A 184 -1.02 3.92 -5.99
C HIS A 184 -0.72 2.97 -4.82
N VAL A 185 0.41 2.27 -4.87
CA VAL A 185 0.88 1.38 -3.81
C VAL A 185 2.14 1.94 -3.18
N PHE A 186 2.13 2.09 -1.85
CA PHE A 186 3.21 2.68 -1.06
C PHE A 186 4.06 1.61 -0.36
N ALA A 187 3.45 0.48 0.01
CA ALA A 187 4.13 -0.66 0.62
C ALA A 187 3.33 -1.95 0.38
N VAL A 188 4.03 -3.09 0.43
CA VAL A 188 3.45 -4.43 0.31
C VAL A 188 4.01 -5.30 1.43
N THR A 189 3.19 -6.20 1.98
CA THR A 189 3.60 -7.17 3.01
C THR A 189 2.87 -8.49 2.80
N LEU A 190 3.60 -9.59 2.83
CA LEU A 190 3.03 -10.93 2.65
C LEU A 190 2.83 -11.58 4.00
N GLN A 191 1.62 -12.09 4.25
CA GLN A 191 1.34 -12.88 5.43
C GLN A 191 1.43 -14.36 5.08
N ARG A 192 2.41 -15.05 5.67
CA ARG A 192 2.61 -16.50 5.55
C ARG A 192 1.41 -17.27 6.05
N HIS A 193 1.21 -18.44 5.45
CA HIS A 193 0.27 -19.42 5.96
C HIS A 193 0.65 -19.82 7.38
N GLY A 194 -0.25 -19.60 8.33
CA GLY A 194 -0.04 -20.02 9.71
C GLY A 194 -0.10 -21.55 9.78
N GLN A 195 1.04 -22.22 9.97
CA GLN A 195 1.01 -23.62 10.39
C GLN A 195 0.46 -23.67 11.81
N LEU A 196 -0.73 -24.23 12.00
CA LEU A 196 -1.10 -24.78 13.30
C LEU A 196 -0.12 -25.92 13.57
N SER A 197 0.81 -25.69 14.49
CA SER A 197 1.66 -26.73 15.10
C SER A 197 0.81 -27.71 15.89
#